data_AF-A0A0G1WFK5-F1
#
_entry.id   AF-A0A0G1WFK5-F1
#
_cell.length_a   1.000
_cell.length_b   1.000
_cell.length_c   1.000
_cell.angle_alpha   90.00
_cell.angle_beta   90.00
_cell.angle_gamma   90.00
#
_symmetry.space_group_name_H-M   'P 1'
#
loop_
_entity.id
_entity.type
_entity.pdbx_description
1 polymer ?
#
loop_
_entity_poly.entity_id
_entity_poly.type
_entity_poly.pdbx_seq_one_letter_code
_entity_poly.pdbx_strand_id
1 'polypeptide(L)'
;MMESQMRSLFDERGRCIPHMISCSSGVGLRESRIVDPEPWLRLDQPRIDYAACFARIVNYFMSGVKYWFTRRLPILAEEFERRSRAILERLDADSRTANILKGVYLPFCLPVCKVADYGTFFEKTLLPAIDRAYQASNPKGRGVLRYQQAGLYAGQITTVHGSRHENFMDALSQRTVVGLYFPTVFRGFSVEADLEQLEHLPDEFLLAGAIETAVACVIYPQLWKCLSLFLDCAAVRWQDKERSGLSLKTISIQPDATRGAMIREAFLNCQDRHLSTHSGGLVVLG
;
A
#
# COMPACT_ATOMS: atom_id res chain seq x y z
N MET A 1 17.25 32.57 -8.16
CA MET A 1 16.30 31.65 -7.46
C MET A 1 15.49 30.77 -8.43
N MET A 2 15.97 30.46 -9.65
CA MET A 2 15.21 29.68 -10.65
C MET A 2 15.68 28.22 -10.84
N GLU A 3 16.85 27.82 -10.35
CA GLU A 3 17.41 26.47 -10.62
C GLU A 3 16.90 25.37 -9.68
N SER A 4 16.19 25.71 -8.60
CA SER A 4 15.70 24.72 -7.62
C SER A 4 14.44 23.97 -8.06
N GLN A 5 13.74 24.42 -9.12
CA GLN A 5 12.41 23.91 -9.47
C GLN A 5 12.40 22.77 -10.51
N MET A 6 13.54 22.35 -11.05
CA MET A 6 13.63 21.31 -12.10
C MET A 6 14.23 19.98 -11.65
N ARG A 7 14.56 19.81 -10.36
CA ARG A 7 15.10 18.54 -9.89
C ARG A 7 13.98 17.51 -9.75
N SER A 8 14.23 16.32 -10.30
CA SER A 8 13.37 15.17 -10.09
C SER A 8 13.24 14.88 -8.59
N LEU A 9 12.03 14.51 -8.15
CA LEU A 9 11.74 14.03 -6.80
C LEU A 9 11.97 12.52 -6.68
N PHE A 10 12.03 11.82 -7.83
CA PHE A 10 12.22 10.38 -7.89
C PHE A 10 13.45 10.02 -8.73
N ASP A 11 14.18 8.99 -8.31
CA ASP A 11 15.37 8.52 -9.04
C ASP A 11 15.01 7.71 -10.29
N GLU A 12 16.00 7.26 -11.04
CA GLU A 12 15.81 6.47 -12.26
C GLU A 12 15.09 5.11 -12.05
N ARG A 13 14.89 4.69 -10.79
CA ARG A 13 14.18 3.48 -10.39
C ARG A 13 12.81 3.78 -9.78
N GLY A 14 12.38 5.05 -9.77
CA GLY A 14 11.12 5.50 -9.18
C GLY A 14 11.09 5.51 -7.65
N ARG A 15 12.25 5.56 -6.99
CA ARG A 15 12.35 5.72 -5.53
C ARG A 15 12.38 7.20 -5.17
N CYS A 16 11.85 7.57 -4.01
CA CYS A 16 11.93 8.94 -3.51
C CYS A 16 13.39 9.34 -3.29
N ILE A 17 13.78 10.50 -3.81
CA ILE A 17 15.09 11.09 -3.54
C ILE A 17 14.99 11.80 -2.18
N PRO A 18 15.87 11.48 -1.20
CA PRO A 18 15.86 12.17 0.09
C PRO A 18 16.04 13.68 -0.10
N HIS A 19 15.04 14.47 0.30
CA HIS A 19 15.20 15.90 0.50
C HIS A 19 16.20 16.12 1.65
N MET A 20 17.03 17.18 1.64
CA MET A 20 18.06 17.38 2.68
C MET A 20 17.43 17.38 4.08
N ILE A 21 17.60 16.27 4.80
CA ILE A 21 17.04 16.08 6.13
C ILE A 21 18.00 16.72 7.14
N SER A 22 17.58 17.81 7.78
CA SER A 22 18.18 18.23 9.05
C SER A 22 17.57 17.39 10.15
N CYS A 23 18.01 16.13 10.30
CA CYS A 23 17.62 15.35 11.46
C CYS A 23 18.09 16.10 12.72
N SER A 24 17.17 16.32 13.66
CA SER A 24 17.45 16.88 15.00
C SER A 24 18.42 16.02 15.84
N SER A 25 18.76 14.82 15.36
CA SER A 25 19.73 13.89 15.93
C SER A 25 21.18 14.10 15.45
N GLY A 26 21.47 15.13 14.65
CA GLY A 26 22.84 15.52 14.27
C GLY A 26 23.55 14.56 13.29
N VAL A 27 22.96 13.40 12.99
CA VAL A 27 23.37 12.53 11.88
C VAL A 27 22.54 12.93 10.68
N GLY A 28 22.99 13.96 9.96
CA GLY A 28 22.37 14.31 8.69
C GLY A 28 22.40 13.09 7.78
N LEU A 29 21.25 12.76 7.17
CA LEU A 29 21.14 11.79 6.06
C LEU A 29 21.85 12.33 4.79
N ARG A 30 23.03 12.92 4.94
CA ARG A 30 23.92 13.35 3.86
C ARG A 30 24.75 12.19 3.29
N GLU A 31 24.70 11.00 3.90
CA GLU A 31 25.57 9.88 3.52
C GLU A 31 24.88 8.53 3.26
N SER A 32 23.54 8.41 3.22
CA SER A 32 22.93 7.21 2.61
C SER A 32 22.80 7.42 1.10
N ARG A 33 23.94 7.48 0.40
CA ARG A 33 24.00 7.34 -1.07
C ARG A 33 23.44 5.99 -1.57
N ILE A 34 23.04 5.13 -0.65
CA ILE A 34 22.59 3.78 -0.88
C ILE A 34 21.39 3.51 0.03
N VAL A 35 20.21 3.86 -0.47
CA VAL A 35 18.97 3.21 -0.05
C VAL A 35 18.88 1.93 -0.88
N ASP A 36 19.74 0.94 -0.62
CA ASP A 36 19.72 -0.30 -1.37
C ASP A 36 18.56 -1.16 -0.89
N PRO A 37 17.59 -1.45 -1.75
CA PRO A 37 16.71 -2.56 -1.48
C PRO A 37 17.55 -3.80 -1.24
N GLU A 38 17.20 -4.55 -0.21
CA GLU A 38 17.50 -5.97 -0.11
C GLU A 38 17.42 -6.63 -1.53
N PRO A 39 18.55 -7.08 -2.13
CA PRO A 39 18.60 -7.42 -3.57
C PRO A 39 17.67 -8.57 -4.00
N TRP A 40 17.42 -9.51 -3.08
CA TRP A 40 16.46 -10.61 -3.19
C TRP A 40 14.99 -10.18 -3.21
N LEU A 41 14.72 -8.90 -2.97
CA LEU A 41 13.41 -8.40 -2.60
C LEU A 41 12.94 -7.38 -3.67
N ARG A 42 12.71 -7.90 -4.89
CA ARG A 42 12.31 -7.15 -6.08
C ARG A 42 10.81 -7.34 -6.36
N LEU A 43 10.09 -6.24 -6.54
CA LEU A 43 8.72 -6.25 -7.03
C LEU A 43 8.77 -5.87 -8.51
N ASP A 44 8.25 -6.73 -9.38
CA ASP A 44 8.14 -6.44 -10.80
C ASP A 44 6.74 -5.89 -11.13
N GLN A 45 6.70 -4.92 -12.05
CA GLN A 45 5.44 -4.34 -12.52
C GLN A 45 4.56 -5.45 -13.12
N PRO A 46 3.38 -5.74 -12.55
CA PRO A 46 2.46 -6.70 -13.17
C PRO A 46 1.91 -6.13 -14.48
N ARG A 47 1.55 -7.02 -15.41
CA ARG A 47 0.70 -6.63 -16.54
C ARG A 47 -0.63 -6.08 -15.99
N ILE A 48 -0.96 -4.85 -16.35
CA ILE A 48 -2.21 -4.22 -15.95
C ILE A 48 -3.29 -4.58 -16.97
N ASP A 49 -4.28 -5.32 -16.52
CA ASP A 49 -5.54 -5.58 -17.22
C ASP A 49 -6.66 -4.94 -16.39
N TYR A 50 -7.11 -3.76 -16.80
CA TYR A 50 -8.09 -2.97 -16.04
C TYR A 50 -9.41 -3.70 -15.86
N ALA A 51 -9.86 -4.47 -16.87
CA ALA A 51 -11.08 -5.26 -16.77
C ALA A 51 -10.95 -6.38 -15.74
N ALA A 52 -9.83 -7.11 -15.76
CA ALA A 52 -9.56 -8.15 -14.77
C ALA A 52 -9.38 -7.58 -13.36
N CYS A 53 -8.71 -6.43 -13.23
CA CYS A 53 -8.56 -5.72 -11.96
C CYS A 53 -9.92 -5.30 -11.39
N PHE A 54 -10.76 -4.67 -12.23
CA PHE A 54 -12.12 -4.26 -11.88
C PHE A 54 -12.98 -5.45 -11.44
N ALA A 55 -12.93 -6.55 -12.19
CA ALA A 55 -13.67 -7.77 -11.87
C ALA A 55 -13.27 -8.35 -10.51
N ARG A 56 -11.98 -8.30 -10.13
CA ARG A 56 -11.52 -8.77 -8.80
C ARG A 56 -12.06 -7.90 -7.66
N ILE A 57 -12.12 -6.59 -7.86
CA ILE A 57 -12.71 -5.67 -6.86
C ILE A 57 -14.18 -6.02 -6.66
N VAL A 58 -14.95 -6.15 -7.75
CA VAL A 58 -16.36 -6.55 -7.67
C VAL A 58 -16.53 -7.92 -6.99
N ASN A 59 -15.75 -8.91 -7.42
CA ASN A 59 -15.94 -10.30 -7.00
C ASN A 59 -15.46 -10.59 -5.59
N TYR A 60 -14.41 -9.92 -5.10
CA TYR A 60 -13.82 -10.24 -3.80
C TYR A 60 -14.03 -9.15 -2.76
N PHE A 61 -14.06 -7.88 -3.16
CA PHE A 61 -14.30 -6.80 -2.22
C PHE A 61 -15.80 -6.63 -1.94
N MET A 62 -16.63 -6.61 -3.00
CA MET A 62 -18.05 -6.28 -2.87
C MET A 62 -18.95 -7.47 -2.51
N SER A 63 -18.52 -8.71 -2.74
CA SER A 63 -19.32 -9.92 -2.50
C SER A 63 -19.49 -10.32 -1.03
N GLY A 64 -18.62 -9.82 -0.13
CA GLY A 64 -18.65 -10.17 1.29
C GLY A 64 -19.50 -9.28 2.17
N VAL A 65 -20.05 -8.18 1.63
CA VAL A 65 -20.77 -7.18 2.42
C VAL A 65 -22.26 -7.25 2.11
N LYS A 66 -23.01 -7.91 3.00
CA LYS A 66 -24.47 -8.13 2.90
C LYS A 66 -25.28 -6.83 2.71
N TYR A 67 -24.69 -5.68 3.03
CA TYR A 67 -25.30 -4.34 2.94
C TYR A 67 -24.81 -3.46 1.77
N TRP A 68 -24.01 -3.99 0.85
CA TRP A 68 -23.55 -3.26 -0.34
C TRP A 68 -24.35 -3.56 -1.61
N PHE A 69 -25.34 -4.46 -1.52
CA PHE A 69 -26.12 -4.97 -2.65
C PHE A 69 -26.87 -3.89 -3.47
N THR A 70 -26.99 -2.66 -2.98
CA THR A 70 -27.67 -1.56 -3.69
C THR A 70 -26.75 -0.53 -4.33
N ARG A 71 -25.41 -0.68 -4.26
CA ARG A 71 -24.47 0.21 -4.96
C ARG A 71 -23.48 -0.60 -5.79
N ARG A 72 -23.80 -0.79 -7.07
CA ARG A 72 -22.78 -1.09 -8.10
C ARG A 72 -21.68 -0.04 -8.00
N LEU A 73 -20.43 -0.40 -8.31
CA LEU A 73 -19.42 0.59 -8.67
C LEU A 73 -20.07 1.51 -9.72
N PRO A 74 -20.22 2.82 -9.46
CA PRO A 74 -20.91 3.72 -10.38
C PRO A 74 -20.07 4.03 -11.63
N ILE A 75 -18.97 3.30 -11.84
CA ILE A 75 -18.09 3.37 -12.99
C ILE A 75 -17.92 1.98 -13.58
N LEU A 76 -17.61 1.92 -14.88
CA LEU A 76 -17.25 0.69 -15.59
C LEU A 76 -15.72 0.54 -15.64
N ALA A 77 -15.25 -0.60 -16.16
CA ALA A 77 -13.82 -0.88 -16.31
C ALA A 77 -13.12 0.14 -17.22
N GLU A 78 -13.81 0.61 -18.26
CA GLU A 78 -13.31 1.60 -19.21
C GLU A 78 -13.09 2.96 -18.52
N GLU A 79 -13.99 3.34 -17.62
CA GLU A 79 -13.86 4.58 -16.84
C GLU A 79 -12.76 4.47 -15.77
N PHE A 80 -12.57 3.29 -15.17
CA PHE A 80 -11.44 3.00 -14.31
C PHE A 80 -10.10 3.13 -15.07
N GLU A 81 -10.01 2.55 -16.26
CA GLU A 81 -8.84 2.67 -17.12
C GLU A 81 -8.58 4.13 -17.50
N ARG A 82 -9.60 4.84 -18.00
CA ARG A 82 -9.48 6.22 -18.42
C ARG A 82 -8.96 7.12 -17.29
N ARG A 83 -9.53 7.00 -16.07
CA ARG A 83 -9.08 7.79 -14.91
C ARG A 83 -7.68 7.41 -14.46
N SER A 84 -7.32 6.13 -14.50
CA SER A 84 -5.95 5.69 -14.15
C SER A 84 -4.91 6.23 -15.15
N ARG A 85 -5.23 6.20 -16.45
CA ARG A 85 -4.38 6.76 -17.51
C ARG A 85 -4.21 8.27 -17.37
N ALA A 86 -5.26 9.00 -17.00
CA ALA A 86 -5.16 10.43 -16.75
C ALA A 86 -4.19 10.76 -15.59
N ILE A 87 -4.11 9.92 -14.54
CA ILE A 87 -3.11 10.08 -13.48
C ILE A 87 -1.70 9.81 -14.04
N LEU A 88 -1.52 8.73 -14.79
CA LEU A 88 -0.23 8.38 -15.41
C LEU A 88 0.28 9.51 -16.33
N GLU A 89 -0.58 10.02 -17.20
CA GLU A 89 -0.28 11.13 -18.11
C GLU A 89 0.11 12.40 -17.34
N ARG A 90 -0.61 12.73 -16.27
CA ARG A 90 -0.28 13.89 -15.42
C ARG A 90 1.08 13.73 -14.75
N LEU A 91 1.37 12.55 -14.21
CA LEU A 91 2.65 12.26 -13.56
C LEU A 91 3.82 12.27 -14.54
N ASP A 92 3.63 11.77 -15.77
CA ASP A 92 4.63 11.75 -16.83
C ASP A 92 4.92 13.15 -17.39
N ALA A 93 3.90 14.01 -17.43
CA ALA A 93 4.01 15.37 -17.94
C ALA A 93 4.80 16.33 -17.00
N ASP A 94 4.88 16.05 -15.70
CA ASP A 94 5.70 16.82 -14.76
C ASP A 94 7.07 16.15 -14.58
N SER A 95 8.13 16.84 -15.03
CA SER A 95 9.52 16.36 -14.95
C SER A 95 9.98 16.04 -13.52
N ARG A 96 9.33 16.61 -12.51
CA ARG A 96 9.63 16.34 -11.10
C ARG A 96 9.11 14.97 -10.65
N THR A 97 8.02 14.50 -11.26
CA THR A 97 7.31 13.28 -10.86
C THR A 97 7.43 12.13 -11.84
N ALA A 98 7.75 12.39 -13.11
CA ALA A 98 7.76 11.38 -14.18
C ALA A 98 8.54 10.11 -13.83
N ASN A 99 9.64 10.26 -13.09
CA ASN A 99 10.46 9.14 -12.66
C ASN A 99 9.76 8.15 -11.72
N ILE A 100 8.70 8.54 -10.99
CA ILE A 100 7.92 7.60 -10.15
C ILE A 100 7.35 6.45 -10.99
N LEU A 101 7.06 6.69 -12.27
CA LEU A 101 6.53 5.71 -13.22
C LEU A 101 7.57 4.68 -13.68
N LYS A 102 8.85 4.89 -13.35
CA LYS A 102 9.91 3.87 -13.52
C LYS A 102 9.86 2.80 -12.42
N GLY A 103 9.20 3.10 -11.31
CA GLY A 103 8.92 2.16 -10.23
C GLY A 103 7.65 1.33 -10.48
N VAL A 104 7.31 0.48 -9.51
CA VAL A 104 6.05 -0.28 -9.56
C VAL A 104 4.89 0.61 -9.18
N TYR A 105 3.82 0.57 -9.97
CA TYR A 105 2.56 1.21 -9.68
C TYR A 105 1.40 0.25 -9.91
N LEU A 106 0.39 0.34 -9.05
CA LEU A 106 -0.73 -0.57 -8.97
C LEU A 106 -2.02 0.25 -9.02
N PRO A 107 -2.65 0.40 -10.20
CA PRO A 107 -3.94 1.05 -10.30
C PRO A 107 -5.00 0.36 -9.43
N PHE A 108 -5.83 1.15 -8.76
CA PHE A 108 -6.94 0.65 -7.98
C PHE A 108 -8.16 1.53 -8.12
N CYS A 109 -9.32 0.95 -7.83
CA CYS A 109 -10.54 1.72 -7.64
C CYS A 109 -11.33 1.21 -6.44
N LEU A 110 -12.07 2.12 -5.81
CA LEU A 110 -12.91 1.84 -4.66
C LEU A 110 -14.23 2.59 -4.83
N PRO A 111 -15.38 1.92 -4.64
CA PRO A 111 -16.65 2.63 -4.65
C PRO A 111 -16.80 3.51 -3.41
N VAL A 112 -17.79 4.40 -3.47
CA VAL A 112 -18.16 5.26 -2.35
C VAL A 112 -18.39 4.43 -1.08
N CYS A 113 -17.59 4.69 -0.04
CA CYS A 113 -17.66 4.00 1.23
C CYS A 113 -17.47 4.98 2.38
N LYS A 114 -18.43 4.99 3.31
CA LYS A 114 -18.26 5.68 4.59
C LYS A 114 -17.64 4.71 5.60
N VAL A 115 -16.39 4.94 5.95
CA VAL A 115 -15.67 4.16 6.96
C VAL A 115 -15.86 4.84 8.31
N ALA A 116 -16.79 4.33 9.12
CA ALA A 116 -17.06 4.89 10.45
C ALA A 116 -15.96 4.55 11.46
N ASP A 117 -15.48 3.31 11.43
CA ASP A 117 -14.36 2.84 12.24
C ASP A 117 -13.38 2.08 11.34
N TYR A 118 -12.14 2.58 11.27
CA TYR A 118 -11.12 2.03 10.38
C TYR A 118 -10.78 0.58 10.73
N GLY A 119 -10.65 0.30 12.03
CA GLY A 119 -10.37 -1.03 12.56
C GLY A 119 -11.39 -2.09 12.17
N THR A 120 -12.66 -1.78 12.41
CA THR A 120 -13.80 -2.62 12.05
C THR A 120 -13.88 -2.81 10.54
N PHE A 121 -13.64 -1.76 9.75
CA PHE A 121 -13.64 -1.87 8.30
C PHE A 121 -12.52 -2.80 7.81
N PHE A 122 -11.31 -2.64 8.34
CA PHE A 122 -10.19 -3.51 8.06
C PHE A 122 -10.52 -4.96 8.38
N GLU A 123 -10.98 -5.25 9.60
CA GLU A 123 -11.21 -6.61 10.05
C GLU A 123 -12.41 -7.29 9.38
N LYS A 124 -13.54 -6.59 9.24
CA LYS A 124 -14.80 -7.20 8.77
C LYS A 124 -15.00 -7.10 7.26
N THR A 125 -14.24 -6.24 6.57
CA THR A 125 -14.37 -6.03 5.12
C THR A 125 -13.08 -6.37 4.38
N LEU A 126 -11.95 -5.76 4.77
CA LEU A 126 -10.70 -5.89 4.03
C LEU A 126 -10.07 -7.27 4.17
N LEU A 127 -9.93 -7.79 5.40
CA LEU A 127 -9.33 -9.11 5.62
C LEU A 127 -10.11 -10.24 4.92
N PRO A 128 -11.46 -10.32 5.02
CA PRO A 128 -12.20 -11.33 4.28
C PRO A 128 -12.11 -11.19 2.76
N ALA A 129 -11.95 -9.97 2.24
CA ALA A 129 -11.75 -9.75 0.80
C ALA A 129 -10.37 -10.26 0.34
N ILE A 130 -9.34 -9.98 1.12
CA ILE A 130 -7.99 -10.53 0.93
C ILE A 130 -8.04 -12.06 0.94
N ASP A 131 -8.71 -12.66 1.92
CA ASP A 131 -8.84 -14.12 2.01
C ASP A 131 -9.45 -14.71 0.75
N ARG A 132 -10.58 -14.16 0.28
CA ARG A 132 -11.24 -14.61 -0.96
C ARG A 132 -10.32 -14.51 -2.17
N ALA A 133 -9.64 -13.38 -2.34
CA ALA A 133 -8.72 -13.16 -3.46
C ALA A 133 -7.52 -14.12 -3.39
N TYR A 134 -6.95 -14.32 -2.21
CA TYR A 134 -5.85 -15.24 -1.97
C TYR A 134 -6.25 -16.67 -2.32
N GLN A 135 -7.36 -17.16 -1.77
CA GLN A 135 -7.85 -18.53 -2.02
C GLN A 135 -8.14 -18.76 -3.50
N ALA A 136 -8.78 -17.81 -4.19
CA ALA A 136 -9.04 -17.92 -5.62
C ALA A 136 -7.75 -17.94 -6.46
N SER A 137 -6.70 -17.24 -6.03
CA SER A 137 -5.39 -17.25 -6.68
C SER A 137 -4.51 -18.46 -6.32
N ASN A 138 -4.89 -19.22 -5.29
CA ASN A 138 -4.16 -20.37 -4.78
C ASN A 138 -5.05 -21.63 -4.71
N PRO A 139 -5.62 -22.09 -5.85
CA PRO A 139 -6.62 -23.17 -5.88
C PRO A 139 -6.09 -24.53 -5.39
N LYS A 140 -4.77 -24.69 -5.26
CA LYS A 140 -4.14 -25.90 -4.70
C LYS A 140 -4.14 -25.92 -3.15
N GLY A 141 -4.80 -24.97 -2.50
CA GLY A 141 -5.01 -24.96 -1.04
C GLY A 141 -3.72 -24.85 -0.23
N ARG A 142 -2.66 -24.22 -0.78
CA ARG A 142 -1.35 -24.13 -0.10
C ARG A 142 -1.38 -23.06 0.99
N GLY A 143 -2.10 -23.34 2.07
CA GLY A 143 -2.15 -22.57 3.30
C GLY A 143 -3.34 -21.64 3.47
N VAL A 144 -3.50 -21.16 4.70
CA VAL A 144 -4.54 -20.22 5.12
C VAL A 144 -3.87 -18.98 5.70
N LEU A 145 -4.41 -17.81 5.39
CA LEU A 145 -3.99 -16.56 6.01
C LEU A 145 -4.47 -16.53 7.46
N ARG A 146 -3.53 -16.30 8.39
CA ARG A 146 -3.85 -16.08 9.80
C ARG A 146 -3.43 -14.68 10.20
N TYR A 147 -4.38 -13.97 10.80
CA TYR A 147 -4.24 -12.61 11.30
C TYR A 147 -3.95 -12.67 12.79
N GLN A 148 -2.73 -12.31 13.21
CA GLN A 148 -2.28 -12.44 14.61
C GLN A 148 -3.15 -11.65 15.61
N GLN A 149 -3.80 -10.58 15.16
CA GLN A 149 -4.53 -9.62 15.99
C GLN A 149 -6.01 -9.55 15.62
N ALA A 150 -6.55 -10.62 15.02
CA ALA A 150 -7.97 -10.71 14.69
C ALA A 150 -8.84 -10.47 15.93
N GLY A 151 -9.86 -9.62 15.80
CA GLY A 151 -10.77 -9.25 16.88
C GLY A 151 -10.31 -8.04 17.71
N LEU A 152 -9.11 -7.50 17.46
CA LEU A 152 -8.53 -6.41 18.26
C LEU A 152 -8.41 -5.09 17.50
N TYR A 153 -8.84 -5.01 16.24
CA TYR A 153 -8.61 -3.81 15.43
C TYR A 153 -9.61 -2.68 15.68
N ALA A 154 -10.85 -3.02 16.06
CA ALA A 154 -11.94 -2.05 16.23
C ALA A 154 -11.56 -0.93 17.21
N GLY A 155 -11.68 0.32 16.78
CA GLY A 155 -11.30 1.50 17.56
C GLY A 155 -9.80 1.68 17.82
N GLN A 156 -8.94 0.76 17.37
CA GLN A 156 -7.50 0.79 17.64
C GLN A 156 -6.69 1.36 16.46
N ILE A 157 -7.28 1.49 15.28
CA ILE A 157 -6.59 2.02 14.09
C ILE A 157 -7.00 3.48 13.89
N THR A 158 -6.00 4.36 13.87
CA THR A 158 -6.20 5.81 13.63
C THR A 158 -5.32 6.29 12.50
N THR A 159 -5.76 7.33 11.79
CA THR A 159 -4.93 7.97 10.76
C THR A 159 -3.77 8.74 11.41
N VAL A 160 -2.65 8.77 10.72
CA VAL A 160 -1.45 9.51 11.13
C VAL A 160 -1.55 10.93 10.58
N HIS A 161 -1.40 11.93 11.46
CA HIS A 161 -1.42 13.33 11.03
C HIS A 161 -0.24 13.62 10.08
N GLY A 162 -0.46 14.46 9.08
CA GLY A 162 0.54 14.76 8.06
C GLY A 162 0.64 13.73 6.93
N SER A 163 0.03 12.54 7.08
CA SER A 163 0.00 11.51 6.03
C SER A 163 -0.86 11.87 4.81
N ARG A 164 -1.69 12.92 4.93
CA ARG A 164 -2.71 13.36 3.96
C ARG A 164 -3.77 12.30 3.67
N HIS A 165 -3.85 11.24 4.49
CA HIS A 165 -4.76 10.12 4.29
C HIS A 165 -6.22 10.48 4.61
N GLU A 166 -6.44 11.52 5.41
CA GLU A 166 -7.75 12.16 5.57
C GLU A 166 -8.37 12.57 4.22
N ASN A 167 -7.57 13.05 3.26
CA ASN A 167 -8.05 13.40 1.93
C ASN A 167 -8.56 12.18 1.17
N PHE A 168 -7.90 11.03 1.34
CA PHE A 168 -8.35 9.77 0.78
C PHE A 168 -9.68 9.33 1.43
N MET A 169 -9.78 9.40 2.76
CA MET A 169 -11.00 9.03 3.49
C MET A 169 -12.19 9.91 3.12
N ASP A 170 -11.96 11.22 2.97
CA ASP A 170 -12.97 12.18 2.54
C ASP A 170 -13.42 11.89 1.11
N ALA A 171 -12.49 11.69 0.18
CA ALA A 171 -12.80 11.33 -1.20
C ALA A 171 -13.59 10.02 -1.28
N LEU A 172 -13.17 8.99 -0.53
CA LEU A 172 -13.82 7.69 -0.45
C LEU A 172 -15.27 7.81 0.06
N SER A 173 -15.53 8.72 0.99
CA SER A 173 -16.87 8.94 1.55
C SER A 173 -17.85 9.62 0.58
N GLN A 174 -17.33 10.31 -0.44
CA GLN A 174 -18.09 11.17 -1.35
C GLN A 174 -18.22 10.61 -2.77
N ARG A 175 -17.17 9.97 -3.28
CA ARG A 175 -17.08 9.55 -4.69
C ARG A 175 -16.34 8.23 -4.85
N THR A 176 -16.47 7.63 -6.03
CA THR A 176 -15.60 6.50 -6.40
C THR A 176 -14.18 7.02 -6.55
N VAL A 177 -13.28 6.43 -5.79
CA VAL A 177 -11.86 6.73 -5.83
C VAL A 177 -11.21 5.88 -6.90
N VAL A 178 -10.43 6.51 -7.76
CA VAL A 178 -9.47 5.85 -8.66
C VAL A 178 -8.11 6.42 -8.31
N GLY A 179 -7.12 5.55 -8.15
CA GLY A 179 -5.78 5.97 -7.77
C GLY A 179 -4.71 5.01 -8.25
N LEU A 180 -3.47 5.46 -8.11
CA LEU A 180 -2.27 4.65 -8.30
C LEU A 180 -1.61 4.43 -6.95
N TYR A 181 -1.28 3.17 -6.66
CA TYR A 181 -0.53 2.80 -5.48
C TYR A 181 0.91 2.43 -5.83
N PHE A 182 1.88 3.05 -5.17
CA PHE A 182 3.32 2.88 -5.40
C PHE A 182 3.97 2.22 -4.16
N PRO A 183 4.04 0.88 -4.10
CA PRO A 183 4.43 0.15 -2.89
C PRO A 183 5.91 0.26 -2.51
N THR A 184 6.78 0.80 -3.37
CA THR A 184 8.23 0.74 -3.19
C THR A 184 8.94 2.09 -3.16
N VAL A 185 8.18 3.19 -3.20
CA VAL A 185 8.75 4.55 -3.34
C VAL A 185 9.65 4.92 -2.18
N PHE A 186 9.22 4.63 -0.95
CA PHE A 186 9.98 4.96 0.25
C PHE A 186 10.79 3.79 0.81
N ARG A 187 11.03 2.74 0.01
CA ARG A 187 11.77 1.58 0.49
C ARG A 187 13.08 2.01 1.15
N GLY A 188 13.32 1.61 2.40
CA GLY A 188 14.52 1.96 3.17
C GLY A 188 14.40 3.22 4.05
N PHE A 189 13.28 3.94 3.98
CA PHE A 189 12.93 5.00 4.92
C PHE A 189 12.25 4.39 6.16
N SER A 190 12.18 5.17 7.25
CA SER A 190 11.27 4.90 8.37
C SER A 190 9.93 5.61 8.14
N VAL A 191 8.89 5.24 8.89
CA VAL A 191 7.58 5.90 8.81
C VAL A 191 7.68 7.40 9.10
N GLU A 192 8.54 7.83 10.02
CA GLU A 192 8.78 9.24 10.31
C GLU A 192 9.45 9.93 9.11
N ALA A 193 10.44 9.28 8.50
CA ALA A 193 11.10 9.81 7.32
C ALA A 193 10.15 9.88 6.11
N ASP A 194 9.21 8.95 5.98
CA ASP A 194 8.16 9.00 4.95
C ASP A 194 7.29 10.26 5.08
N LEU A 195 6.89 10.61 6.32
CA LEU A 195 6.12 11.82 6.59
C LEU A 195 6.93 13.08 6.24
N GLU A 196 8.19 13.16 6.67
CA GLU A 196 9.08 14.26 6.34
C GLU A 196 9.29 14.40 4.83
N GLN A 197 9.44 13.28 4.10
CA GLN A 197 9.53 13.33 2.64
C GLN A 197 8.22 13.78 2.00
N LEU A 198 7.08 13.33 2.51
CA LEU A 198 5.77 13.69 1.98
C LEU A 198 5.54 15.21 2.01
N GLU A 199 6.03 15.91 3.03
CA GLU A 199 5.95 17.38 3.12
C GLU A 199 6.60 18.09 1.92
N HIS A 200 7.58 17.46 1.28
CA HIS A 200 8.28 17.98 0.11
C HIS A 200 7.73 17.46 -1.23
N LEU A 201 6.78 16.51 -1.20
CA LEU A 201 6.10 16.03 -2.39
C LEU A 201 4.85 16.88 -2.71
N PRO A 202 4.47 17.00 -4.00
CA PRO A 202 3.23 17.65 -4.41
C PRO A 202 2.01 17.18 -3.62
N ASP A 203 1.03 18.06 -3.41
CA ASP A 203 -0.15 17.80 -2.56
C ASP A 203 -1.01 16.61 -3.01
N GLU A 204 -0.89 16.20 -4.28
CA GLU A 204 -1.60 15.04 -4.81
C GLU A 204 -1.08 13.68 -4.31
N PHE A 205 0.09 13.67 -3.68
CA PHE A 205 0.67 12.48 -3.06
C PHE A 205 0.23 12.36 -1.60
N LEU A 206 -0.13 11.14 -1.19
CA LEU A 206 -0.48 10.78 0.18
C LEU A 206 0.13 9.43 0.57
N LEU A 207 0.35 9.19 1.86
CA LEU A 207 0.83 7.89 2.33
C LEU A 207 -0.29 6.85 2.28
N ALA A 208 0.06 5.62 1.93
CA ALA A 208 -0.88 4.52 1.87
C ALA A 208 -1.23 4.01 3.27
N GLY A 209 -2.53 3.74 3.47
CA GLY A 209 -3.03 3.05 4.63
C GLY A 209 -3.23 1.56 4.36
N ALA A 210 -3.89 0.91 5.31
CA ALA A 210 -4.30 -0.49 5.16
C ALA A 210 -5.40 -0.69 4.10
N ILE A 211 -6.14 0.35 3.71
CA ILE A 211 -7.21 0.22 2.71
C ILE A 211 -6.60 0.00 1.32
N GLU A 212 -5.77 0.93 0.85
CA GLU A 212 -5.14 0.86 -0.47
C GLU A 212 -4.24 -0.36 -0.59
N THR A 213 -3.52 -0.65 0.50
CA THR A 213 -2.70 -1.85 0.59
C THR A 213 -3.53 -3.13 0.46
N ALA A 214 -4.63 -3.26 1.22
CA ALA A 214 -5.51 -4.42 1.13
C ALA A 214 -6.13 -4.57 -0.26
N VAL A 215 -6.53 -3.45 -0.88
CA VAL A 215 -7.08 -3.43 -2.23
C VAL A 215 -6.03 -3.88 -3.24
N ALA A 216 -4.79 -3.43 -3.12
CA ALA A 216 -3.69 -3.90 -3.96
C ALA A 216 -3.49 -5.41 -3.82
N CYS A 217 -3.59 -5.97 -2.61
CA CYS A 217 -3.55 -7.41 -2.39
C CYS A 217 -4.74 -8.17 -3.04
N VAL A 218 -5.92 -7.57 -3.06
CA VAL A 218 -7.12 -8.14 -3.70
C VAL A 218 -7.01 -8.12 -5.24
N ILE A 219 -6.53 -7.01 -5.81
CA ILE A 219 -6.40 -6.83 -7.25
C ILE A 219 -5.22 -7.64 -7.80
N TYR A 220 -4.09 -7.62 -7.09
CA TYR A 220 -2.81 -8.22 -7.47
C TYR A 220 -2.36 -9.33 -6.50
N PRO A 221 -3.17 -10.39 -6.27
CA PRO A 221 -2.86 -11.49 -5.35
C PRO A 221 -1.58 -12.24 -5.71
N GLN A 222 -1.12 -12.19 -6.97
CA GLN A 222 0.18 -12.74 -7.35
C GLN A 222 1.36 -12.00 -6.68
N LEU A 223 1.15 -10.75 -6.29
CA LEU A 223 2.14 -9.93 -5.58
C LEU A 223 2.03 -10.10 -4.06
N TRP A 224 1.08 -10.89 -3.54
CA TRP A 224 0.81 -11.04 -2.12
C TRP A 224 2.07 -11.26 -1.29
N LYS A 225 2.91 -12.23 -1.67
CA LYS A 225 4.14 -12.55 -0.92
C LYS A 225 5.06 -11.35 -0.76
N CYS A 226 5.14 -10.53 -1.80
CA CYS A 226 5.88 -9.29 -1.74
C CYS A 226 5.13 -8.29 -0.86
N LEU A 227 3.90 -7.93 -1.22
CA LEU A 227 3.10 -6.91 -0.52
C LEU A 227 2.95 -7.19 0.99
N SER A 228 2.78 -8.45 1.41
CA SER A 228 2.67 -8.83 2.82
C SER A 228 3.98 -8.67 3.62
N LEU A 229 5.13 -8.71 2.93
CA LEU A 229 6.45 -8.53 3.55
C LEU A 229 6.86 -7.06 3.67
N PHE A 230 6.29 -6.18 2.86
CA PHE A 230 6.75 -4.80 2.71
C PHE A 230 5.91 -3.73 3.38
N LEU A 231 4.64 -4.00 3.66
CA LEU A 231 3.69 -2.90 3.78
C LEU A 231 3.37 -2.59 5.22
N ASP A 232 4.20 -1.70 5.75
CA ASP A 232 3.81 -0.84 6.84
C ASP A 232 2.85 0.21 6.28
N CYS A 233 1.65 0.23 6.83
CA CYS A 233 0.60 1.13 6.41
C CYS A 233 0.87 2.51 7.05
N ALA A 234 1.88 3.23 6.54
CA ALA A 234 2.44 4.44 7.15
C ALA A 234 1.40 5.54 7.40
N ALA A 235 0.27 5.54 6.68
CA ALA A 235 -0.83 6.46 6.93
C ALA A 235 -1.70 6.15 8.15
N VAL A 236 -1.55 4.96 8.75
CA VAL A 236 -2.32 4.54 9.92
C VAL A 236 -1.43 3.98 11.02
N ARG A 237 -1.81 4.28 12.25
CA ARG A 237 -1.18 3.71 13.45
C ARG A 237 -2.17 2.81 14.15
N TRP A 238 -1.65 1.69 14.64
CA TRP A 238 -2.35 0.86 15.60
C TRP A 238 -1.97 1.32 17.01
N GLN A 239 -2.97 1.50 17.88
CA GLN A 239 -2.79 1.86 19.27
C GLN A 239 -2.29 0.66 20.10
N ASP A 240 -1.05 0.26 19.86
CA ASP A 240 -0.27 -0.54 20.80
C ASP A 240 0.89 0.33 21.31
N LYS A 241 1.15 0.30 22.62
CA LYS A 241 2.08 1.23 23.30
C LYS A 241 3.54 1.07 22.86
N GLU A 242 3.86 0.01 22.12
CA GLU A 242 5.23 -0.36 21.77
C GLU A 242 5.56 -0.26 20.27
N ARG A 243 4.60 0.01 19.37
CA ARG A 243 4.84 0.02 17.91
C ARG A 243 4.16 1.19 17.19
N SER A 244 4.96 2.04 16.53
CA SER A 244 4.48 3.06 15.61
C SER A 244 4.19 2.46 14.22
N GLY A 245 2.93 2.10 13.97
CA GLY A 245 2.45 1.71 12.64
C GLY A 245 1.70 0.38 12.60
N LEU A 246 0.75 0.25 11.67
CA LEU A 246 0.07 -1.01 11.39
C LEU A 246 0.82 -1.75 10.27
N SER A 247 1.33 -2.94 10.57
CA SER A 247 2.00 -3.79 9.58
C SER A 247 1.14 -4.98 9.17
N LEU A 248 1.01 -5.22 7.85
CA LEU A 248 0.40 -6.46 7.36
C LEU A 248 1.29 -7.70 7.57
N LYS A 249 2.51 -7.54 8.11
CA LYS A 249 3.35 -8.65 8.59
C LYS A 249 2.67 -9.49 9.69
N THR A 250 1.58 -9.00 10.27
CA THR A 250 0.69 -9.76 11.17
C THR A 250 -0.08 -10.88 10.47
N ILE A 251 0.04 -11.00 9.15
CA ILE A 251 -0.61 -12.04 8.33
C ILE A 251 0.40 -13.14 8.00
N SER A 252 0.26 -14.30 8.62
CA SER A 252 1.09 -15.47 8.36
C SER A 252 0.37 -16.50 7.49
N ILE A 253 1.08 -17.11 6.53
CA ILE A 253 0.59 -18.29 5.82
C ILE A 253 1.06 -19.51 6.61
N GLN A 254 0.14 -20.21 7.25
CA GLN A 254 0.45 -21.54 7.76
C GLN A 254 0.20 -22.57 6.67
N PRO A 255 1.19 -23.40 6.29
CA PRO A 255 0.93 -24.53 5.42
C PRO A 255 -0.07 -25.46 6.09
N ASP A 256 -0.90 -26.12 5.28
CA ASP A 256 -1.76 -27.20 5.75
C ASP A 256 -0.92 -28.23 6.53
N ALA A 257 -1.49 -28.80 7.59
CA ALA A 257 -0.79 -29.52 8.66
C ALA A 257 0.05 -30.73 8.18
N THR A 258 -0.07 -31.10 6.91
CA THR A 258 0.60 -32.25 6.28
C THR A 258 2.05 -32.00 5.83
N ARG A 259 2.55 -30.76 5.73
CA ARG A 259 3.96 -30.50 5.33
C ARG A 259 4.56 -29.25 6.00
N GLY A 260 4.90 -29.35 7.29
CA GLY A 260 5.27 -28.21 8.15
C GLY A 260 6.75 -27.83 8.26
N ALA A 261 7.70 -28.51 7.61
CA ALA A 261 9.12 -28.34 7.95
C ALA A 261 9.86 -27.25 7.13
N MET A 262 9.64 -27.15 5.82
CA MET A 262 10.53 -26.36 4.94
C MET A 262 10.13 -24.87 4.81
N ILE A 263 8.89 -24.50 5.15
CA ILE A 263 8.38 -23.12 5.03
C ILE A 263 8.63 -22.31 6.31
N ARG A 264 8.80 -22.97 7.47
CA ARG A 264 9.08 -22.32 8.76
C ARG A 264 10.43 -21.60 8.77
N GLU A 265 11.48 -22.16 8.17
CA GLU A 265 12.81 -21.55 8.15
C GLU A 265 12.87 -20.24 7.36
N ALA A 266 12.18 -20.14 6.22
CA ALA A 266 12.17 -18.91 5.42
C ALA A 266 11.40 -17.76 6.11
N PHE A 267 10.37 -18.10 6.90
CA PHE A 267 9.52 -17.11 7.59
C PHE A 267 10.15 -16.64 8.91
N LEU A 268 10.78 -17.55 9.67
CA LEU A 268 11.50 -17.21 10.91
C LEU A 268 12.75 -16.37 10.62
N ASN A 269 13.50 -16.68 9.56
CA ASN A 269 14.67 -15.89 9.14
C ASN A 269 14.34 -14.45 8.66
N CYS A 270 13.06 -14.14 8.39
CA CYS A 270 12.59 -12.77 8.13
C CYS A 270 12.15 -12.03 9.40
N GLN A 271 11.73 -12.73 10.45
CA GLN A 271 11.32 -12.11 11.72
C GLN A 271 12.54 -11.77 12.60
N ASP A 272 13.59 -12.58 12.57
CA ASP A 272 14.77 -12.41 13.45
C ASP A 272 15.75 -11.32 12.99
N ARG A 273 15.60 -10.79 11.77
CA ARG A 273 16.40 -9.65 11.30
C ARG A 273 15.74 -8.33 11.71
N HIS A 274 16.09 -7.88 12.91
CA HIS A 274 15.78 -6.58 13.53
C HIS A 274 16.33 -5.33 12.78
N LEU A 275 16.38 -5.33 11.44
CA LEU A 275 16.74 -4.14 10.66
C LEU A 275 15.48 -3.51 10.08
N SER A 276 15.02 -2.50 10.82
CA SER A 276 13.86 -1.64 10.65
C SER A 276 13.91 -0.77 9.39
N THR A 277 13.79 -1.37 8.20
CA THR A 277 13.43 -0.60 6.99
C THR A 277 11.92 -0.71 6.79
N HIS A 278 11.21 0.04 7.62
CA HIS A 278 9.75 0.14 7.64
C HIS A 278 9.30 1.26 6.72
N SER A 279 9.01 0.95 5.46
CA SER A 279 8.61 1.95 4.46
C SER A 279 7.15 1.84 4.08
N GLY A 280 6.46 2.97 4.09
CA GLY A 280 5.15 3.16 3.52
C GLY A 280 5.15 3.12 2.00
N GLY A 281 4.00 2.79 1.43
CA GLY A 281 3.72 3.05 0.03
C GLY A 281 3.12 4.44 -0.17
N LEU A 282 3.19 4.93 -1.40
CA LEU A 282 2.64 6.22 -1.78
C LEU A 282 1.40 6.05 -2.66
N VAL A 283 0.45 6.98 -2.59
CA VAL A 283 -0.79 6.96 -3.37
C VAL A 283 -0.99 8.30 -4.07
N VAL A 284 -1.50 8.26 -5.29
CA VAL A 284 -2.01 9.43 -6.03
C VAL A 284 -3.44 9.17 -6.44
N LEU A 285 -4.32 10.15 -6.24
CA LEU A 285 -5.74 10.07 -6.59
C LEU A 285 -6.03 10.83 -7.89
N GLY A 286 -7.07 10.39 -8.62
CA GLY A 286 -7.62 11.11 -9.78
C GLY A 286 -9.12 11.33 -9.70
#